data_AF-A0A943N5U7-F1
#
_entry.id   AF-A0A943N5U7-F1
#
_cell.length_a   1.000
_cell.length_b   1.000
_cell.length_c   1.000
_cell.angle_alpha   90.00
_cell.angle_beta   90.00
_cell.angle_gamma   90.00
#
_symmetry.space_group_name_H-M   'P 1'
#
loop_
_entity.id
_entity.type
_entity.pdbx_description
1 polymer ?
#
loop_
_entity_poly.entity_id
_entity_poly.type
_entity_poly.pdbx_seq_one_letter_code
_entity_poly.pdbx_strand_id
1 'polypeptide(L)'
;MKKALKTAARGTVFPYAGEKWVVLEHDPAGRTLCLRLEVIPDKPFDEDNRNNFAISSSKEWMNGPYLDNLIDAVKGPHAFLQTELDLTADDGLKDYGTCTVTIFSLTVDQYRRNRDVIPLVDDWYWLSTAYSTAANGYEHSARLVWSDGTLIWSFAYFGLYGLRPACYLDSDLLIPVDGEDTGIGPQEAGTIVAELVEQFGGTYATGEQFTAEVSFLLGKLRAAREMEAAHE
;
A
#
# COMPACT_ATOMS: atom_id res chain seq x y z
N MET A 1 -2.35 12.59 15.56
CA MET A 1 -0.92 12.97 15.70
C MET A 1 -0.20 12.58 14.41
N LYS A 2 0.94 13.19 14.03
CA LYS A 2 1.74 12.73 12.88
C LYS A 2 3.11 12.25 13.36
N LYS A 3 3.67 11.24 12.69
CA LYS A 3 5.04 10.75 12.92
C LYS A 3 5.79 10.60 11.60
N ALA A 4 7.11 10.66 11.64
CA ALA A 4 7.94 10.41 10.47
C ALA A 4 7.87 8.92 10.08
N LEU A 5 7.80 8.63 8.79
CA LEU A 5 7.66 7.28 8.23
C LEU A 5 8.78 6.34 8.71
N LYS A 6 10.02 6.84 8.86
CA LYS A 6 11.17 6.08 9.42
C LYS A 6 10.96 5.52 10.83
N THR A 7 9.93 5.98 11.55
CA THR A 7 9.58 5.52 12.90
C THR A 7 8.41 4.53 12.91
N ALA A 8 7.82 4.24 11.75
CA ALA A 8 6.83 3.20 11.61
C ALA A 8 7.49 1.82 11.73
N ALA A 9 6.80 0.85 12.31
CA ALA A 9 7.28 -0.52 12.30
C ALA A 9 7.07 -1.13 10.90
N ARG A 10 7.92 -2.09 10.50
CA ARG A 10 7.64 -2.94 9.34
C ARG A 10 6.26 -3.59 9.50
N GLY A 11 5.49 -3.68 8.41
CA GLY A 11 4.11 -4.12 8.41
C GLY A 11 3.07 -3.05 8.77
N THR A 12 3.49 -1.85 9.20
CA THR A 12 2.54 -0.76 9.46
C THR A 12 1.81 -0.38 8.18
N VAL A 13 0.48 -0.35 8.23
CA VAL A 13 -0.37 0.22 7.17
C VAL A 13 -0.54 1.72 7.42
N PHE A 14 -0.43 2.53 6.38
CA PHE A 14 -0.65 3.98 6.47
C PHE A 14 -1.31 4.53 5.19
N PRO A 15 -2.12 5.58 5.29
CA PRO A 15 -2.67 6.27 4.13
C PRO A 15 -1.68 7.30 3.58
N TYR A 16 -1.52 7.35 2.25
CA TYR A 16 -0.77 8.38 1.55
C TYR A 16 -1.22 8.46 0.08
N ALA A 17 -1.32 9.68 -0.46
CA ALA A 17 -1.68 9.92 -1.86
C ALA A 17 -3.00 9.24 -2.31
N GLY A 18 -4.00 9.20 -1.43
CA GLY A 18 -5.30 8.58 -1.70
C GLY A 18 -5.33 7.05 -1.63
N GLU A 19 -4.21 6.41 -1.28
CA GLU A 19 -4.05 4.96 -1.22
C GLU A 19 -3.59 4.50 0.17
N LYS A 20 -3.71 3.20 0.45
CA LYS A 20 -3.14 2.55 1.63
C LYS A 20 -1.86 1.81 1.26
N TRP A 21 -0.83 1.97 2.08
CA TRP A 21 0.51 1.39 1.87
C TRP A 21 0.96 0.63 3.09
N VAL A 22 1.75 -0.42 2.88
CA VAL A 22 2.41 -1.22 3.92
C VAL A 22 3.89 -0.87 3.93
N VAL A 23 4.46 -0.57 5.09
CA VAL A 23 5.90 -0.37 5.29
C VAL A 23 6.63 -1.71 5.19
N LEU A 24 7.59 -1.84 4.28
CA LEU A 24 8.37 -3.07 4.10
C LEU A 24 9.78 -2.96 4.67
N GLU A 25 10.56 -1.98 4.22
CA GLU A 25 11.97 -1.82 4.60
C GLU A 25 12.29 -0.33 4.79
N HIS A 26 13.16 0.01 5.74
CA HIS A 26 13.78 1.33 5.85
C HIS A 26 15.23 1.23 5.39
N ASP A 27 15.58 2.03 4.38
CA ASP A 27 16.92 2.18 3.82
C ASP A 27 17.71 3.21 4.64
N PRO A 28 18.97 2.92 5.04
CA PRO A 28 19.87 3.89 5.64
C PRO A 28 20.05 5.20 4.85
N ALA A 29 19.82 5.17 3.52
CA ALA A 29 19.83 6.35 2.65
C ALA A 29 18.61 7.27 2.84
N GLY A 30 17.76 7.02 3.84
CA GLY A 30 16.60 7.87 4.15
C GLY A 30 15.36 7.56 3.31
N ARG A 31 15.27 6.35 2.73
CA ARG A 31 14.13 5.93 1.89
C ARG A 31 13.38 4.77 2.55
N THR A 32 12.08 4.68 2.33
CA THR A 32 11.26 3.57 2.86
C THR A 32 10.57 2.85 1.72
N LEU A 33 10.82 1.55 1.58
CA LEU A 33 10.12 0.69 0.62
C LEU A 33 8.69 0.46 1.13
N CYS A 34 7.73 0.81 0.29
CA CYS A 34 6.30 0.68 0.58
C CYS A 34 5.62 -0.13 -0.51
N LEU A 35 4.62 -0.93 -0.13
CA LEU A 35 3.78 -1.71 -1.04
C LEU A 35 2.33 -1.29 -0.89
N ARG A 36 1.62 -1.06 -2.00
CA ARG A 36 0.19 -0.82 -1.98
C ARG A 36 -0.53 -1.99 -1.32
N LEU A 37 -1.45 -1.68 -0.40
CA LEU A 37 -2.16 -2.70 0.36
C LEU A 37 -2.95 -3.63 -0.56
N GLU A 38 -3.68 -3.06 -1.50
CA GLU A 38 -4.55 -3.80 -2.42
C GLU A 38 -3.93 -4.00 -3.80
N VAL A 39 -4.42 -4.99 -4.53
CA VAL A 39 -4.13 -5.23 -5.95
C VAL A 39 -4.95 -4.29 -6.83
N ILE A 40 -4.39 -3.88 -7.97
CA ILE A 40 -5.09 -3.19 -9.05
C ILE A 40 -5.40 -4.23 -10.12
N PRO A 41 -6.67 -4.63 -10.31
CA PRO A 41 -7.03 -5.69 -11.24
C PRO A 41 -6.92 -5.24 -12.70
N ASP A 42 -7.10 -6.18 -13.63
CA ASP A 42 -7.19 -5.97 -15.07
C ASP A 42 -5.97 -5.21 -15.64
N LYS A 43 -4.78 -5.65 -15.24
CA LYS A 43 -3.49 -5.09 -15.67
C LYS A 43 -2.49 -6.21 -15.96
N PRO A 44 -2.14 -6.47 -17.25
CA PRO A 44 -1.07 -7.39 -17.57
C PRO A 44 0.29 -6.84 -17.13
N PHE A 45 1.32 -7.69 -17.12
CA PHE A 45 2.69 -7.23 -17.01
C PHE A 45 3.06 -6.40 -18.24
N ASP A 46 2.76 -6.93 -19.44
CA ASP A 46 2.97 -6.25 -20.71
C ASP A 46 1.97 -6.72 -21.76
N GLU A 47 1.36 -5.78 -22.48
CA GLU A 47 0.34 -6.07 -23.50
C GLU A 47 0.91 -6.81 -24.72
N ASP A 48 2.20 -6.60 -25.03
CA ASP A 48 2.90 -7.25 -26.15
C ASP A 48 3.59 -8.55 -25.73
N ASN A 49 3.26 -9.10 -24.56
CA ASN A 49 3.83 -10.34 -24.03
C ASN A 49 5.37 -10.29 -23.84
N ARG A 50 5.93 -9.14 -23.46
CA ARG A 50 7.35 -9.02 -23.11
C ARG A 50 7.53 -9.04 -21.60
N ASN A 51 8.53 -9.75 -21.10
CA ASN A 51 8.82 -9.81 -19.66
C ASN A 51 9.91 -8.82 -19.21
N ASN A 52 10.40 -7.97 -20.10
CA ASN A 52 11.32 -6.89 -19.75
C ASN A 52 10.55 -5.71 -19.15
N PHE A 53 10.61 -5.56 -17.83
CA PHE A 53 9.89 -4.50 -17.13
C PHE A 53 10.23 -3.09 -17.63
N ALA A 54 11.49 -2.85 -18.05
CA ALA A 54 11.97 -1.52 -18.47
C ALA A 54 11.17 -0.92 -19.64
N ILE A 55 10.59 -1.76 -20.48
CA ILE A 55 9.83 -1.39 -21.68
C ILE A 55 8.38 -1.89 -21.64
N SER A 56 7.92 -2.33 -20.47
CA SER A 56 6.60 -2.94 -20.31
C SER A 56 5.48 -1.91 -20.25
N SER A 57 4.29 -2.27 -20.74
CA SER A 57 3.10 -1.43 -20.61
C SER A 57 2.71 -1.18 -19.15
N SER A 58 2.97 -2.12 -18.23
CA SER A 58 2.74 -1.91 -16.79
C SER A 58 3.62 -0.82 -16.21
N LYS A 59 4.92 -0.76 -16.56
CA LYS A 59 5.82 0.32 -16.13
C LYS A 59 5.37 1.65 -16.68
N GLU A 60 5.00 1.70 -17.97
CA GLU A 60 4.49 2.91 -18.62
C GLU A 60 3.24 3.43 -17.90
N TRP A 61 2.25 2.56 -17.66
CA TRP A 61 1.03 2.94 -16.94
C TRP A 61 1.30 3.37 -15.49
N MET A 62 2.14 2.61 -14.75
CA MET A 62 2.48 2.92 -13.35
C MET A 62 3.22 4.25 -13.18
N ASN A 63 4.07 4.64 -14.14
CA ASN A 63 4.87 5.88 -14.08
C ASN A 63 4.31 7.02 -14.94
N GLY A 64 3.20 6.82 -15.63
CA GLY A 64 2.41 7.87 -16.28
C GLY A 64 1.12 8.09 -15.50
N PRO A 65 -0.04 7.66 -16.02
CA PRO A 65 -1.35 8.02 -15.46
C PRO A 65 -1.54 7.64 -13.99
N TYR A 66 -0.97 6.52 -13.53
CA TYR A 66 -1.10 6.13 -12.12
C TYR A 66 -0.29 7.05 -11.19
N LEU A 67 0.97 7.34 -11.53
CA LEU A 67 1.80 8.26 -10.76
C LEU A 67 1.23 9.69 -10.78
N ASP A 68 0.73 10.14 -11.92
CA ASP A 68 0.07 11.45 -12.04
C ASP A 68 -1.12 11.55 -11.07
N ASN A 69 -1.97 10.53 -11.02
CA ASN A 69 -3.09 10.47 -10.07
C ASN A 69 -2.64 10.50 -8.60
N LEU A 70 -1.56 9.78 -8.26
CA LEU A 70 -0.99 9.80 -6.91
C LEU A 70 -0.48 11.19 -6.53
N ILE A 71 0.27 11.85 -7.43
CA ILE A 71 0.80 13.19 -7.21
C ILE A 71 -0.34 14.20 -7.07
N ASP A 72 -1.35 14.13 -7.94
CA ASP A 72 -2.53 14.99 -7.86
C ASP A 72 -3.31 14.79 -6.56
N ALA A 73 -3.34 13.59 -6.00
CA ALA A 73 -3.99 13.30 -4.72
C ALA A 73 -3.26 13.91 -3.51
N VAL A 74 -1.94 14.14 -3.59
CA VAL A 74 -1.15 14.75 -2.51
C VAL A 74 -1.48 16.24 -2.30
N LYS A 75 -1.89 16.95 -3.35
CA LYS A 75 -2.21 18.40 -3.32
C LYS A 75 -1.05 19.26 -2.79
N GLY A 76 0.18 18.91 -3.17
CA GLY A 76 1.41 19.60 -2.76
C GLY A 76 2.67 18.82 -3.11
N PRO A 77 3.84 19.16 -2.53
CA PRO A 77 5.05 18.37 -2.69
C PRO A 77 4.83 16.92 -2.29
N HIS A 78 5.29 15.97 -3.11
CA HIS A 78 5.17 14.55 -2.87
C HIS A 78 6.50 13.94 -2.38
N ALA A 79 6.40 12.78 -1.73
CA ALA A 79 7.51 12.04 -1.15
C ALA A 79 7.96 10.86 -2.01
N PHE A 80 7.34 10.61 -3.18
CA PHE A 80 7.76 9.57 -4.11
C PHE A 80 9.18 9.82 -4.62
N LEU A 81 10.03 8.81 -4.53
CA LEU A 81 11.43 8.88 -4.94
C LEU A 81 11.69 8.04 -6.19
N GLN A 82 12.37 8.65 -7.14
CA GLN A 82 12.92 7.95 -8.28
C GLN A 82 14.08 7.05 -7.82
N THR A 83 14.10 5.80 -8.26
CA THR A 83 15.13 4.82 -7.94
C THR A 83 15.59 4.10 -9.19
N GLU A 84 16.81 3.58 -9.15
CA GLU A 84 17.23 2.52 -10.04
C GLU A 84 16.69 1.17 -9.49
N LEU A 85 16.12 0.35 -10.38
CA LEU A 85 15.62 -0.99 -10.10
C LEU A 85 16.46 -2.01 -10.87
N ASP A 86 16.99 -3.01 -10.16
CA ASP A 86 17.71 -4.14 -10.76
C ASP A 86 16.72 -5.11 -11.41
N LEU A 87 16.92 -5.38 -12.70
CA LEU A 87 16.09 -6.27 -13.52
C LEU A 87 16.77 -7.61 -13.81
N THR A 88 17.70 -8.02 -12.94
CA THR A 88 18.22 -9.39 -12.92
C THR A 88 17.03 -10.37 -12.90
N ALA A 89 16.99 -11.28 -13.89
CA ALA A 89 15.97 -12.31 -14.00
C ALA A 89 16.10 -13.32 -12.85
N ASP A 90 15.04 -14.09 -12.57
CA ASP A 90 15.02 -14.99 -11.42
C ASP A 90 16.02 -16.16 -11.52
N ASP A 91 16.49 -16.49 -12.73
CA ASP A 91 17.60 -17.43 -12.98
C ASP A 91 19.00 -16.77 -12.88
N GLY A 92 19.07 -15.48 -12.59
CA GLY A 92 20.29 -14.71 -12.41
C GLY A 92 20.84 -14.04 -13.67
N LEU A 93 20.16 -14.17 -14.83
CA LEU A 93 20.58 -13.49 -16.05
C LEU A 93 20.39 -11.97 -15.94
N LYS A 94 21.34 -11.21 -16.50
CA LYS A 94 21.41 -9.74 -16.38
C LYS A 94 21.11 -8.99 -17.68
N ASP A 95 20.49 -9.67 -18.66
CA ASP A 95 20.34 -9.15 -20.02
C ASP A 95 19.50 -7.85 -20.08
N TYR A 96 18.62 -7.62 -19.10
CA TYR A 96 17.79 -6.41 -19.01
C TYR A 96 18.42 -5.27 -18.20
N GLY A 97 19.52 -5.51 -17.48
CA GLY A 97 20.24 -4.49 -16.72
C GLY A 97 19.40 -3.86 -15.61
N THR A 98 19.36 -2.53 -15.58
CA THR A 98 18.59 -1.74 -14.61
C THR A 98 17.62 -0.81 -15.32
N CYS A 99 16.60 -0.32 -14.60
CA CYS A 99 15.77 0.77 -15.10
C CYS A 99 15.46 1.80 -14.01
N THR A 100 15.29 3.06 -14.43
CA THR A 100 14.90 4.16 -13.55
C THR A 100 13.38 4.24 -13.47
N VAL A 101 12.83 4.20 -12.25
CA VAL A 101 11.39 4.16 -11.96
C VAL A 101 11.05 4.86 -10.66
N THR A 102 9.80 5.31 -10.53
CA THR A 102 9.24 5.85 -9.28
C THR A 102 8.25 4.87 -8.67
N ILE A 103 7.36 4.33 -9.51
CA ILE A 103 6.43 3.25 -9.15
C ILE A 103 6.83 1.97 -9.89
N PHE A 104 6.91 0.86 -9.19
CA PHE A 104 7.30 -0.44 -9.73
C PHE A 104 6.49 -1.58 -9.11
N SER A 105 6.61 -2.80 -9.62
CA SER A 105 6.20 -3.99 -8.87
C SER A 105 7.42 -4.54 -8.14
N LEU A 106 7.27 -5.12 -6.95
CA LEU A 106 8.43 -5.65 -6.21
C LEU A 106 9.25 -6.60 -7.09
N THR A 107 10.56 -6.63 -6.89
CA THR A 107 11.38 -7.75 -7.37
C THR A 107 11.10 -8.98 -6.52
N VAL A 108 11.42 -10.16 -7.05
CA VAL A 108 11.34 -11.41 -6.28
C VAL A 108 12.18 -11.34 -4.99
N ASP A 109 13.35 -10.71 -5.02
CA ASP A 109 14.19 -10.59 -3.83
C ASP A 109 13.60 -9.63 -2.79
N GLN A 110 13.04 -8.50 -3.22
CA GLN A 110 12.29 -7.62 -2.33
C GLN A 110 11.09 -8.34 -1.72
N TYR A 111 10.36 -9.12 -2.52
CA TYR A 111 9.24 -9.91 -2.03
C TYR A 111 9.69 -10.94 -0.98
N ARG A 112 10.71 -11.76 -1.28
CA ARG A 112 11.23 -12.81 -0.39
C ARG A 112 11.69 -12.24 0.96
N ARG A 113 12.39 -11.10 0.96
CA ARG A 113 12.87 -10.45 2.19
C ARG A 113 11.74 -9.89 3.08
N ASN A 114 10.58 -9.58 2.49
CA ASN A 114 9.47 -8.94 3.19
C ASN A 114 8.23 -9.83 3.31
N ARG A 115 8.36 -11.11 2.95
CA ARG A 115 7.23 -12.06 2.96
C ARG A 115 6.59 -12.21 4.34
N ASP A 116 7.35 -11.94 5.40
CA ASP A 116 6.92 -11.95 6.80
C ASP A 116 5.89 -10.87 7.12
N VAL A 117 5.91 -9.74 6.41
CA VAL A 117 5.03 -8.58 6.69
C VAL A 117 4.08 -8.23 5.54
N ILE A 118 4.25 -8.80 4.35
CA ILE A 118 3.34 -8.58 3.21
C ILE A 118 2.02 -9.32 3.47
N PRO A 119 0.87 -8.60 3.58
CA PRO A 119 -0.43 -9.24 3.69
C PRO A 119 -0.79 -10.00 2.42
N LEU A 120 -1.39 -11.17 2.61
CA LEU A 120 -2.03 -11.91 1.52
C LEU A 120 -3.20 -11.11 0.96
N VAL A 121 -3.48 -11.34 -0.31
CA VAL A 121 -4.59 -10.76 -1.06
C VAL A 121 -5.29 -11.89 -1.80
N ASP A 122 -6.59 -11.72 -2.07
CA ASP A 122 -7.41 -12.79 -2.68
C ASP A 122 -7.01 -13.11 -4.12
N ASP A 123 -6.33 -12.18 -4.78
CA ASP A 123 -5.87 -12.30 -6.15
C ASP A 123 -4.35 -12.33 -6.24
N TRP A 124 -3.83 -12.74 -7.38
CA TRP A 124 -2.40 -12.72 -7.65
C TRP A 124 -1.96 -11.43 -8.33
N TYR A 125 -0.66 -11.14 -8.22
CA TYR A 125 -0.10 -9.93 -8.82
C TYR A 125 1.30 -10.14 -9.38
N TRP A 126 1.62 -9.35 -10.41
CA TRP A 126 2.93 -9.38 -11.07
C TRP A 126 4.05 -8.83 -10.20
N LEU A 127 5.26 -9.34 -10.42
CA LEU A 127 6.53 -8.80 -9.93
C LEU A 127 7.32 -8.23 -11.11
N SER A 128 8.21 -7.27 -10.86
CA SER A 128 9.06 -6.70 -11.93
C SER A 128 10.16 -7.66 -12.41
N THR A 129 10.31 -8.83 -11.81
CA THR A 129 11.32 -9.83 -12.14
C THR A 129 10.85 -10.74 -13.27
N ALA A 130 11.66 -10.84 -14.33
CA ALA A 130 11.49 -11.82 -15.40
C ALA A 130 11.73 -13.26 -14.88
N TYR A 131 11.02 -14.25 -15.43
CA TYR A 131 11.31 -15.66 -15.15
C TYR A 131 12.71 -16.07 -15.65
N SER A 132 13.01 -15.67 -16.88
CA SER A 132 14.30 -15.81 -17.58
C SER A 132 14.26 -14.85 -18.79
N THR A 133 15.22 -14.88 -19.70
CA THR A 133 15.32 -13.92 -20.81
C THR A 133 15.25 -14.61 -22.18
N ALA A 134 15.35 -13.81 -23.25
CA ALA A 134 15.45 -14.30 -24.62
C ALA A 134 16.62 -15.28 -24.84
N ALA A 135 17.68 -15.19 -24.03
CA ALA A 135 18.80 -16.12 -24.10
C ALA A 135 18.39 -17.58 -23.87
N ASN A 136 17.30 -17.80 -23.13
CA ASN A 136 16.71 -19.12 -22.86
C ASN A 136 15.34 -19.32 -23.54
N GLY A 137 14.91 -18.39 -24.42
CA GLY A 137 13.60 -18.45 -25.09
C GLY A 137 12.41 -18.16 -24.17
N TYR A 138 12.62 -17.35 -23.13
CA TYR A 138 11.61 -17.03 -22.11
C TYR A 138 11.27 -15.55 -22.01
N GLU A 139 11.53 -14.76 -23.06
CA GLU A 139 11.25 -13.31 -23.15
C GLU A 139 9.78 -12.91 -22.93
N HIS A 140 8.90 -13.90 -22.78
CA HIS A 140 7.47 -13.75 -22.53
C HIS A 140 7.04 -14.12 -21.10
N SER A 141 7.91 -14.70 -20.27
CA SER A 141 7.52 -15.22 -18.95
C SER A 141 7.96 -14.31 -17.82
N ALA A 142 7.02 -13.80 -17.02
CA ALA A 142 7.30 -12.95 -15.86
C ALA A 142 6.95 -13.68 -14.55
N ARG A 143 7.55 -13.24 -13.44
CA ARG A 143 7.23 -13.75 -12.10
C ARG A 143 6.01 -13.06 -11.52
N LEU A 144 5.23 -13.82 -10.76
CA LEU A 144 4.05 -13.35 -10.06
C LEU A 144 3.94 -14.01 -8.69
N VAL A 145 3.15 -13.40 -7.81
CA VAL A 145 2.81 -13.92 -6.48
C VAL A 145 1.36 -14.39 -6.52
N TRP A 146 1.12 -15.67 -6.22
CA TRP A 146 -0.23 -16.23 -6.11
C TRP A 146 -0.93 -15.76 -4.83
N SER A 147 -2.25 -15.97 -4.71
CA SER A 147 -3.04 -15.51 -3.56
C SER A 147 -2.63 -16.13 -2.22
N ASP A 148 -1.99 -17.30 -2.24
CA ASP A 148 -1.38 -17.94 -1.06
C ASP A 148 0.04 -17.41 -0.73
N GLY A 149 0.54 -16.48 -1.55
CA GLY A 149 1.87 -15.89 -1.44
C GLY A 149 3.00 -16.77 -1.97
N THR A 150 2.71 -17.79 -2.78
CA THR A 150 3.73 -18.56 -3.49
C THR A 150 4.19 -17.84 -4.76
N LEU A 151 5.43 -18.08 -5.17
CA LEU A 151 6.01 -17.51 -6.40
C LEU A 151 5.75 -18.46 -7.58
N ILE A 152 5.10 -17.94 -8.63
CA ILE A 152 4.79 -18.66 -9.87
C ILE A 152 5.35 -17.84 -11.05
N TRP A 153 5.21 -18.35 -12.27
CA TRP A 153 5.46 -17.61 -13.50
C TRP A 153 4.29 -17.79 -14.45
N SER A 154 4.07 -16.82 -15.33
CA SER A 154 3.07 -16.91 -16.39
C SER A 154 3.48 -16.02 -17.57
N PHE A 155 2.76 -16.15 -18.70
CA PHE A 155 2.95 -15.29 -19.87
C PHE A 155 2.56 -13.84 -19.55
N ALA A 156 3.39 -12.88 -19.92
CA ALA A 156 3.31 -11.49 -19.51
C ALA A 156 2.02 -10.78 -19.95
N TYR A 157 1.36 -11.25 -21.03
CA TYR A 157 0.11 -10.68 -21.53
C TYR A 157 -1.14 -11.08 -20.73
N PHE A 158 -1.03 -12.00 -19.76
CA PHE A 158 -2.19 -12.38 -18.96
C PHE A 158 -2.63 -11.21 -18.09
N GLY A 159 -3.70 -10.54 -18.54
CA GLY A 159 -4.24 -9.33 -17.94
C GLY A 159 -5.48 -9.53 -17.08
N LEU A 160 -6.01 -10.76 -16.91
CA LEU A 160 -7.15 -11.05 -16.01
C LEU A 160 -6.83 -10.85 -14.52
N TYR A 161 -5.67 -10.29 -14.23
CA TYR A 161 -4.99 -10.28 -12.94
C TYR A 161 -4.34 -8.91 -12.74
N GLY A 162 -3.61 -8.70 -11.65
CA GLY A 162 -3.31 -7.35 -11.23
C GLY A 162 -1.85 -6.94 -11.04
N LEU A 163 -1.68 -5.64 -10.86
CA LEU A 163 -0.46 -5.02 -10.37
C LEU A 163 -0.61 -4.72 -8.88
N ARG A 164 0.47 -4.87 -8.12
CA ARG A 164 0.55 -4.38 -6.74
C ARG A 164 1.68 -3.38 -6.63
N PRO A 165 1.39 -2.08 -6.89
CA PRO A 165 2.42 -1.04 -6.93
C PRO A 165 3.24 -0.96 -5.66
N ALA A 166 4.54 -0.76 -5.83
CA ALA A 166 5.51 -0.49 -4.81
C ALA A 166 6.28 0.79 -5.17
N CYS A 167 6.80 1.46 -4.15
CA CYS A 167 7.61 2.66 -4.33
C CYS A 167 8.57 2.85 -3.16
N TYR A 168 9.57 3.70 -3.37
CA TYR A 168 10.32 4.28 -2.26
C TYR A 168 9.74 5.66 -1.94
N LEU A 169 9.46 5.89 -0.66
CA LEU A 169 9.08 7.19 -0.13
C LEU A 169 10.22 7.80 0.68
N ASP A 170 10.31 9.13 0.69
CA ASP A 170 11.14 9.86 1.65
C ASP A 170 10.73 9.46 3.09
N SER A 171 11.68 9.03 3.89
CA SER A 171 11.39 8.50 5.23
C SER A 171 11.07 9.59 6.25
N ASP A 172 11.29 10.86 5.92
CA ASP A 172 10.82 12.00 6.70
C ASP A 172 9.37 12.38 6.39
N LEU A 173 8.71 11.68 5.46
CA LEU A 173 7.26 11.79 5.23
C LEU A 173 6.49 11.67 6.55
N LEU A 174 5.67 12.67 6.86
CA LEU A 174 4.81 12.67 8.04
C LEU A 174 3.51 11.92 7.75
N ILE A 175 3.39 10.72 8.29
CA ILE A 175 2.18 9.89 8.21
C ILE A 175 1.28 10.16 9.42
N PRO A 176 -0.05 10.07 9.26
CA PRO A 176 -0.95 10.10 10.40
C PRO A 176 -0.67 8.90 11.30
N VAL A 177 -0.71 9.14 12.60
CA VAL A 177 -0.80 8.10 13.62
C VAL A 177 -2.28 7.98 13.92
N ASP A 178 -2.88 6.88 13.49
CA ASP A 178 -4.18 6.47 14.00
C ASP A 178 -3.99 6.26 15.50
N GLY A 179 -4.58 7.15 16.29
CA GLY A 179 -4.60 7.00 17.74
C GLY A 179 -5.59 5.90 18.05
N GLU A 180 -5.10 4.66 18.15
CA GLU A 180 -5.90 3.43 18.21
C GLU A 180 -6.87 3.33 17.03
N ASP A 181 -6.68 2.29 16.21
CA ASP A 181 -7.79 1.76 15.42
C ASP A 181 -8.95 1.51 16.40
N THR A 182 -9.97 2.38 16.38
CA THR A 182 -11.16 2.17 17.21
C THR A 182 -11.95 0.95 16.72
N GLY A 183 -11.59 0.39 15.55
CA GLY A 183 -12.28 -0.73 14.91
C GLY A 183 -13.63 -0.33 14.33
N ILE A 184 -13.97 0.96 14.30
CA ILE A 184 -15.31 1.43 13.91
C ILE A 184 -15.26 1.87 12.44
N GLY A 185 -15.85 1.06 11.55
CA GLY A 185 -15.99 1.41 10.14
C GLY A 185 -16.97 2.57 9.92
N PRO A 186 -17.00 3.21 8.72
CA PRO A 186 -17.91 4.32 8.42
C PRO A 186 -19.40 3.99 8.64
N GLN A 187 -19.78 2.73 8.43
CA GLN A 187 -21.14 2.24 8.68
C GLN A 187 -21.44 2.07 10.17
N GLU A 188 -20.51 1.52 10.96
CA GLU A 188 -20.67 1.43 12.42
C GLU A 188 -20.64 2.81 13.07
N ALA A 189 -19.82 3.72 12.58
CA ALA A 189 -19.85 5.13 12.99
C ALA A 189 -21.21 5.76 12.68
N GLY A 190 -21.77 5.48 11.50
CA GLY A 190 -23.12 5.91 11.12
C GLY A 190 -24.21 5.35 12.02
N THR A 191 -24.12 4.07 12.40
CA THR A 191 -25.07 3.42 13.32
C THR A 191 -24.96 3.98 14.73
N ILE A 192 -23.75 4.18 15.25
CA ILE A 192 -23.54 4.79 16.59
C ILE A 192 -24.12 6.20 16.61
N VAL A 193 -23.91 6.99 15.56
CA VAL A 193 -24.49 8.34 15.44
C VAL A 193 -26.01 8.27 15.35
N ALA A 194 -26.57 7.32 14.60
CA ALA A 194 -28.02 7.15 14.48
C ALA A 194 -28.65 6.72 15.81
N GLU A 195 -28.06 5.76 16.53
CA GLU A 195 -28.50 5.30 17.85
C GLU A 195 -28.43 6.41 18.90
N LEU A 196 -27.36 7.22 18.90
CA LEU A 196 -27.26 8.40 19.77
C LEU A 196 -28.34 9.44 19.44
N VAL A 197 -28.60 9.67 18.16
CA VAL A 197 -29.65 10.59 17.70
C VAL A 197 -31.05 10.04 17.98
N GLU A 198 -31.25 8.72 18.03
CA GLU A 198 -32.56 8.11 18.34
C GLU A 198 -32.80 8.05 19.85
N GLN A 199 -31.77 7.69 20.63
CA GLN A 199 -31.81 7.60 22.09
C GLN A 199 -31.95 8.97 22.76
N PHE A 200 -31.40 10.02 22.15
CA PHE A 200 -31.42 11.39 22.67
C PHE A 200 -32.13 12.36 21.71
N GLY A 201 -32.98 11.83 20.83
CA GLY A 201 -33.56 12.54 19.70
C GLY A 201 -34.32 13.81 20.03
N GLY A 202 -33.63 14.92 19.76
CA GLY A 202 -34.21 16.12 19.16
C GLY A 202 -34.18 17.34 20.06
N THR A 203 -33.02 17.97 20.23
CA THR A 203 -32.86 19.43 20.52
C THR A 203 -31.38 19.82 20.71
N TYR A 204 -30.55 19.62 19.68
CA TYR A 204 -29.27 20.34 19.60
C TYR A 204 -29.45 21.46 18.57
N ALA A 205 -29.53 22.70 19.05
CA ALA A 205 -29.77 23.86 18.21
C ALA A 205 -28.51 24.28 17.42
N THR A 206 -27.32 23.85 17.87
CA THR A 206 -26.03 24.17 17.24
C THR A 206 -25.02 23.02 17.33
N GLY A 207 -24.04 23.00 16.41
CA GLY A 207 -22.96 22.00 16.41
C GLY A 207 -22.05 22.04 17.64
N GLU A 208 -21.97 23.19 18.33
CA GLU A 208 -21.23 23.31 19.60
C GLU A 208 -21.91 22.57 20.75
N GLN A 209 -23.26 22.58 20.81
CA GLN A 209 -24.01 21.82 21.83
C GLN A 209 -23.83 20.31 21.65
N PHE A 210 -23.84 19.84 20.41
CA PHE A 210 -23.55 18.44 20.10
C PHE A 210 -22.11 18.06 20.50
N THR A 211 -21.14 18.90 20.15
CA THR A 211 -19.71 18.65 20.45
C THR A 211 -19.42 18.63 21.95
N ALA A 212 -20.04 19.52 22.72
CA ALA A 212 -19.89 19.58 24.17
C ALA A 212 -20.43 18.31 24.85
N GLU A 213 -21.59 17.81 24.42
CA GLU A 213 -22.18 16.61 25.02
C GLU A 213 -21.45 15.33 24.62
N VAL A 214 -21.01 15.21 23.37
CA VAL A 214 -20.16 14.09 22.94
C VAL A 214 -18.87 14.06 23.76
N SER A 215 -18.26 15.23 24.01
CA SER A 215 -17.06 15.34 24.83
C SER A 215 -17.30 14.96 26.30
N PHE A 216 -18.46 15.32 26.87
CA PHE A 216 -18.84 14.97 28.24
C PHE A 216 -19.08 13.46 28.40
N LEU A 217 -19.78 12.84 27.45
CA LEU A 217 -20.02 11.39 27.41
C LEU A 217 -18.72 10.59 27.26
N LEU A 218 -17.82 11.01 26.36
CA LEU A 218 -16.48 10.43 26.24
C LEU A 218 -15.68 10.53 27.55
N GLY A 219 -15.81 11.64 28.27
CA GLY A 219 -15.23 11.81 29.61
C GLY A 219 -15.76 10.80 30.62
N LYS A 220 -17.09 10.55 30.63
CA LYS A 220 -17.70 9.54 31.51
C LYS A 220 -17.30 8.11 31.15
N LEU A 221 -17.24 7.78 29.86
CA LEU A 221 -16.81 6.47 29.37
C LEU A 221 -15.35 6.18 29.74
N ARG A 222 -14.45 7.17 29.62
CA ARG A 222 -13.06 7.04 30.08
C ARG A 222 -12.99 6.81 31.59
N ALA A 223 -13.73 7.57 32.38
CA ALA A 223 -13.76 7.38 33.84
C ALA A 223 -14.31 6.00 34.25
N ALA A 224 -15.32 5.48 33.55
CA ALA A 224 -15.86 4.14 33.80
C ALA A 224 -14.82 3.05 33.47
N ARG A 225 -14.10 3.19 32.35
CA ARG A 225 -13.05 2.25 31.93
C ARG A 225 -11.85 2.28 32.88
N GLU A 226 -11.50 3.44 33.41
CA GLU A 226 -10.46 3.59 34.44
C GLU A 226 -10.89 2.98 35.79
N MET A 227 -12.18 3.04 36.13
CA MET A 227 -12.72 2.37 37.32
C MET A 227 -12.78 0.84 37.21
N GLU A 228 -13.05 0.31 36.01
CA GLU A 228 -13.00 -1.13 35.72
C GLU A 228 -11.55 -1.64 35.79
N ALA A 229 -10.60 -0.92 35.19
CA ALA A 229 -9.19 -1.26 35.26
C ALA A 229 -8.57 -1.17 36.67
N ALA A 230 -9.20 -0.43 37.59
CA ALA A 230 -8.79 -0.35 38.99
C ALA A 230 -9.39 -1.45 39.89
N HIS A 231 -10.29 -2.28 39.36
CA HIS A 231 -10.90 -3.43 40.06
C HIS A 231 -10.35 -4.80 39.62
N GLU A 232 -9.41 -4.83 38.67
CA GLU A 232 -8.55 -5.98 38.34
C GLU A 232 -7.22 -5.92 39.11
#